data_AF-A0A850KE43-F1
#
_entry.id   AF-A0A850KE43-F1
#
_cell.length_a   1.000
_cell.length_b   1.000
_cell.length_c   1.000
_cell.angle_alpha   90.00
_cell.angle_beta   90.00
_cell.angle_gamma   90.00
#
_symmetry.space_group_name_H-M   'P 1'
#
loop_
_entity.id
_entity.type
_entity.pdbx_description
1 polymer ?
#
loop_
_entity_poly.entity_id
_entity_poly.type
_entity_poly.pdbx_seq_one_letter_code
_entity_poly.pdbx_strand_id
1 'polypeptide(L)'
;FLSTKKQDYDKADKMYQRAIEADPDNANTLWRYAVFLSEQKQDYDEADKMYQRAIEADPDNALLLAYYATFLSDQKQEYHEANKMHKRAIEADPDNANNLGNYAKFLFLIEQNANAISILERAESLAHTEADDLSTELAFYRYAHCPPHALRPLKRLLLKDIRSLDWYLQNNVSVAQRNGHPAPDMLPVLANVIAGNSEISELNKFNEWKECDA
;
A
#
# COMPACT_ATOMS: atom_id res chain seq x y z
N PHE A 1 27.45 2.53 -7.02
CA PHE A 1 25.98 2.64 -6.87
C PHE A 1 25.54 2.37 -5.44
N LEU A 2 25.78 1.17 -4.87
CA LEU A 2 25.42 0.84 -3.48
C LEU A 2 26.12 1.72 -2.42
N SER A 3 27.40 2.04 -2.59
CA SER A 3 28.15 2.92 -1.67
C SER A 3 27.60 4.34 -1.62
N THR A 4 27.19 4.87 -2.77
CA THR A 4 26.59 6.20 -2.91
C THR A 4 25.22 6.26 -2.25
N LYS A 5 24.38 5.25 -2.49
CA LYS A 5 23.04 5.14 -1.90
C LYS A 5 23.10 5.08 -0.37
N LYS A 6 24.02 4.27 0.19
CA LYS A 6 24.27 4.23 1.64
C LYS A 6 24.74 5.59 2.18
N GLN A 7 25.65 6.26 1.48
CA GLN A 7 26.13 7.58 1.88
C GLN A 7 25.01 8.64 1.87
N ASP A 8 24.07 8.55 0.93
CA ASP A 8 22.93 9.47 0.86
C ASP A 8 21.90 9.19 1.96
N TYR A 9 21.72 7.92 2.36
CA TYR A 9 20.93 7.58 3.54
C TYR A 9 21.55 8.12 4.83
N ASP A 10 22.86 8.00 5.01
CA ASP A 10 23.54 8.54 6.20
C ASP A 10 23.42 10.07 6.28
N LYS A 11 23.36 10.77 5.14
CA LYS A 11 23.09 12.21 5.11
C LYS A 11 21.64 12.52 5.46
N ALA A 12 20.68 11.80 4.87
CA ALA A 12 19.26 11.98 5.14
C ALA A 12 18.93 11.75 6.62
N ASP A 13 19.51 10.70 7.22
CA ASP A 13 19.39 10.37 8.63
C ASP A 13 19.83 11.55 9.53
N LYS A 14 21.00 12.14 9.24
CA LYS A 14 21.48 13.33 9.95
C LYS A 14 20.59 14.56 9.74
N MET A 15 19.96 14.70 8.58
CA MET A 15 19.04 15.80 8.33
C MET A 15 17.74 15.64 9.13
N TYR A 16 17.19 14.43 9.20
CA TYR A 16 16.03 14.14 10.05
C TYR A 16 16.34 14.35 11.52
N GLN A 17 17.48 13.87 12.01
CA GLN A 17 17.91 14.09 13.39
C GLN A 17 18.01 15.58 13.72
N ARG A 18 18.62 16.39 12.85
CA ARG A 18 18.68 17.86 13.03
C ARG A 18 17.31 18.53 12.97
N ALA A 19 16.39 18.05 12.14
CA ALA A 19 15.02 18.56 12.08
C ALA A 19 14.27 18.25 13.38
N ILE A 20 14.45 17.05 13.93
CA ILE A 20 13.88 16.64 15.23
C ILE A 20 14.53 17.42 16.39
N GLU A 21 15.83 17.70 16.34
CA GLU A 21 16.48 18.56 17.34
C GLU A 21 15.91 19.99 17.33
N ALA A 22 15.55 20.51 16.15
CA ALA A 22 14.99 21.84 16.00
C ALA A 22 13.50 21.92 16.42
N ASP A 23 12.73 20.86 16.18
CA ASP A 23 11.32 20.76 16.57
C ASP A 23 10.98 19.31 16.97
N PRO A 24 11.16 18.94 18.25
CA PRO A 24 11.05 17.56 18.72
C PRO A 24 9.66 16.93 18.60
N ASP A 25 8.63 17.78 18.54
CA ASP A 25 7.22 17.38 18.55
C ASP A 25 6.55 17.64 17.19
N ASN A 26 7.35 17.86 16.14
CA ASN A 26 6.83 17.99 14.78
C ASN A 26 6.35 16.63 14.25
N ALA A 27 5.04 16.35 14.39
CA ALA A 27 4.45 15.09 13.93
C ALA A 27 4.84 14.73 12.49
N ASN A 28 4.86 15.71 11.58
CA ASN A 28 5.19 15.52 10.17
C ASN A 28 6.63 15.04 9.96
N THR A 29 7.59 15.65 10.66
CA THR A 29 8.99 15.25 10.60
C THR A 29 9.18 13.86 11.21
N LEU A 30 8.53 13.59 12.34
CA LEU A 30 8.62 12.31 13.05
C LEU A 30 8.12 11.15 12.19
N TRP A 31 6.92 11.23 11.61
CA TRP A 31 6.39 10.12 10.82
C TRP A 31 7.11 9.93 9.49
N ARG A 32 7.57 11.02 8.86
CA ARG A 32 8.42 10.91 7.65
C ARG A 32 9.77 10.27 7.95
N TYR A 33 10.35 10.57 9.11
CA TYR A 33 11.56 9.90 9.55
C TYR A 33 11.30 8.42 9.83
N ALA A 34 10.15 8.07 10.42
CA ALA A 34 9.73 6.69 10.62
C ALA A 34 9.66 5.91 9.30
N VAL A 35 9.01 6.48 8.26
CA VAL A 35 8.97 5.91 6.90
C VAL A 35 10.37 5.69 6.35
N PHE A 36 11.25 6.71 6.45
CA PHE A 36 12.64 6.59 6.00
C PHE A 36 13.41 5.48 6.73
N LEU A 37 13.26 5.40 8.06
CA LEU A 37 13.88 4.38 8.89
C LEU A 37 13.41 2.98 8.47
N SER A 38 12.11 2.78 8.26
CA SER A 38 11.56 1.49 7.87
C SER A 38 11.93 1.09 6.43
N GLU A 39 11.79 1.99 5.46
CA GLU A 39 11.93 1.63 4.03
C GLU A 39 13.39 1.63 3.55
N GLN A 40 14.20 2.57 4.06
CA GLN A 40 15.55 2.79 3.54
C GLN A 40 16.63 2.22 4.45
N LYS A 41 16.42 2.25 5.76
CA LYS A 41 17.39 1.74 6.75
C LYS A 41 17.00 0.39 7.35
N GLN A 42 15.74 -0.06 7.17
CA GLN A 42 15.19 -1.27 7.79
C GLN A 42 15.35 -1.28 9.32
N ASP A 43 15.33 -0.10 9.94
CA ASP A 43 15.41 0.09 11.39
C ASP A 43 13.98 0.20 11.95
N TYR A 44 13.33 -0.95 12.07
CA TYR A 44 11.92 -1.02 12.44
C TYR A 44 11.66 -0.61 13.89
N ASP A 45 12.60 -0.86 14.80
CA ASP A 45 12.46 -0.49 16.21
C ASP A 45 12.46 1.03 16.39
N GLU A 46 13.36 1.74 15.68
CA GLU A 46 13.37 3.20 15.75
C GLU A 46 12.20 3.82 14.95
N ALA A 47 11.81 3.20 13.83
CA ALA A 47 10.62 3.62 13.09
C ALA A 47 9.36 3.57 13.96
N ASP A 48 9.16 2.49 14.72
CA ASP A 48 8.01 2.34 15.62
C ASP A 48 7.96 3.45 16.68
N LYS A 49 9.10 3.78 17.30
CA LYS A 49 9.19 4.89 18.25
C LYS A 49 8.85 6.24 17.61
N MET A 50 9.33 6.48 16.39
CA MET A 50 9.06 7.74 15.68
C MET A 50 7.57 7.86 15.31
N TYR A 51 6.92 6.76 14.89
CA TYR A 51 5.48 6.75 14.66
C TYR A 51 4.68 7.01 15.94
N GLN A 52 5.06 6.37 17.06
CA GLN A 52 4.39 6.58 18.34
C GLN A 52 4.49 8.03 18.80
N ARG A 53 5.68 8.63 18.74
CA ARG A 53 5.89 10.05 19.03
C ARG A 53 5.09 10.96 18.10
N ALA A 54 5.02 10.63 16.81
CA ALA A 54 4.23 11.40 15.86
C ALA A 54 2.74 11.39 16.21
N ILE A 55 2.21 10.24 16.67
CA ILE A 55 0.81 10.10 17.10
C ILE A 55 0.55 10.84 18.41
N GLU A 56 1.51 10.89 19.33
CA GLU A 56 1.40 11.71 20.53
C GLU A 56 1.32 13.20 20.19
N ALA A 57 2.08 13.64 19.19
CA ALA A 57 2.10 15.03 18.73
C ALA A 57 0.85 15.43 17.91
N ASP A 58 0.34 14.55 17.07
CA ASP A 58 -0.86 14.79 16.24
C ASP A 58 -1.73 13.52 16.15
N PRO A 59 -2.61 13.28 17.15
CA PRO A 59 -3.32 12.02 17.31
C PRO A 59 -4.40 11.76 16.26
N ASP A 60 -4.87 12.79 15.55
CA ASP A 60 -5.98 12.71 14.60
C ASP A 60 -5.50 12.93 13.16
N ASN A 61 -4.20 12.85 12.91
CA ASN A 61 -3.65 12.94 11.58
C ASN A 61 -3.91 11.65 10.78
N ALA A 62 -4.92 11.69 9.91
CA ALA A 62 -5.35 10.53 9.13
C ALA A 62 -4.21 9.87 8.33
N LEU A 63 -3.34 10.68 7.72
CA LEU A 63 -2.24 10.17 6.89
C LEU A 63 -1.20 9.43 7.73
N LEU A 64 -0.75 10.04 8.83
CA LEU A 64 0.16 9.40 9.78
C LEU A 64 -0.42 8.09 10.31
N LEU A 65 -1.68 8.09 10.73
CA LEU A 65 -2.35 6.89 11.25
C LEU A 65 -2.37 5.77 10.19
N ALA A 66 -2.62 6.09 8.93
CA ALA A 66 -2.61 5.12 7.83
C ALA A 66 -1.20 4.57 7.53
N TYR A 67 -0.16 5.41 7.56
CA TYR A 67 1.23 4.96 7.40
C TYR A 67 1.65 4.05 8.55
N TYR A 68 1.31 4.41 9.79
CA TYR A 68 1.62 3.57 10.93
C TYR A 68 0.89 2.24 10.87
N ALA A 69 -0.39 2.23 10.48
CA ALA A 69 -1.15 1.00 10.29
C ALA A 69 -0.50 0.05 9.29
N THR A 70 -0.07 0.58 8.13
CA THR A 70 0.63 -0.18 7.09
C THR A 70 1.98 -0.72 7.60
N PHE A 71 2.74 0.10 8.33
CA PHE A 71 3.99 -0.34 8.95
C PHE A 71 3.77 -1.49 9.95
N LEU A 72 2.77 -1.36 10.84
CA LEU A 72 2.41 -2.38 11.81
C LEU A 72 2.01 -3.71 11.14
N SER A 73 1.26 -3.67 10.03
CA SER A 73 0.87 -4.89 9.30
C SER A 73 2.01 -5.50 8.51
N ASP A 74 2.72 -4.70 7.71
CA ASP A 74 3.64 -5.20 6.69
C ASP A 74 5.02 -5.52 7.28
N GLN A 75 5.47 -4.79 8.31
CA GLN A 75 6.79 -5.00 8.94
C GLN A 75 6.73 -5.74 10.28
N LYS A 76 5.70 -5.46 11.10
CA LYS A 76 5.60 -6.03 12.46
C LYS A 76 4.60 -7.18 12.61
N GLN A 77 3.71 -7.38 11.62
CA GLN A 77 2.60 -8.34 11.69
C GLN A 77 1.67 -8.14 12.91
N GLU A 78 1.61 -6.91 13.43
CA GLU A 78 0.79 -6.53 14.59
C GLU A 78 -0.64 -6.16 14.13
N TYR A 79 -1.36 -7.14 13.59
CA TYR A 79 -2.64 -6.91 12.90
C TYR A 79 -3.74 -6.28 13.76
N HIS A 80 -3.77 -6.55 15.07
CA HIS A 80 -4.76 -5.94 15.95
C HIS A 80 -4.57 -4.41 16.04
N GLU A 81 -3.34 -3.96 16.28
CA GLU A 81 -3.03 -2.54 16.37
C GLU A 81 -3.10 -1.86 15.00
N ALA A 82 -2.66 -2.54 13.93
CA ALA A 82 -2.83 -2.05 12.56
C ALA A 82 -4.32 -1.76 12.23
N ASN A 83 -5.23 -2.68 12.58
CA ASN A 83 -6.67 -2.48 12.39
C ASN A 83 -7.20 -1.27 13.18
N LYS A 84 -6.72 -1.08 14.41
CA LYS A 84 -7.10 0.08 15.23
C LYS A 84 -6.63 1.39 14.60
N MET A 85 -5.40 1.43 14.08
CA MET A 85 -4.87 2.63 13.42
C MET A 85 -5.59 2.93 12.11
N HIS A 86 -5.91 1.92 11.28
CA HIS A 86 -6.72 2.13 10.08
C HIS A 86 -8.11 2.69 10.39
N LYS A 87 -8.78 2.18 11.42
CA LYS A 87 -10.09 2.71 11.83
C LYS A 87 -10.01 4.17 12.26
N ARG A 88 -9.01 4.53 13.08
CA ARG A 88 -8.75 5.92 13.45
C ARG A 88 -8.44 6.80 12.25
N ALA A 89 -7.66 6.31 11.27
CA ALA A 89 -7.36 7.05 10.05
C ALA A 89 -8.63 7.39 9.25
N ILE A 90 -9.56 6.44 9.15
CA ILE A 90 -10.85 6.62 8.47
C ILE A 90 -11.79 7.52 9.27
N GLU A 91 -11.77 7.45 10.61
CA GLU A 91 -12.53 8.36 11.46
C GLU A 91 -12.05 9.81 11.30
N ALA A 92 -10.73 10.01 11.18
CA ALA A 92 -10.13 11.33 10.99
C ALA A 92 -10.36 11.91 9.59
N ASP A 93 -10.31 11.08 8.55
CA ASP A 93 -10.59 11.50 7.17
C ASP A 93 -11.36 10.38 6.42
N PRO A 94 -12.70 10.42 6.47
CA PRO A 94 -13.55 9.34 5.95
C PRO A 94 -13.61 9.27 4.42
N ASP A 95 -13.21 10.34 3.73
CA ASP A 95 -13.33 10.47 2.28
C ASP A 95 -11.97 10.30 1.56
N ASN A 96 -10.93 9.94 2.31
CA ASN A 96 -9.60 9.68 1.76
C ASN A 96 -9.54 8.32 1.05
N ALA A 97 -9.64 8.33 -0.28
CA ALA A 97 -9.63 7.12 -1.10
C ALA A 97 -8.36 6.27 -0.91
N ASN A 98 -7.19 6.89 -0.70
CA ASN A 98 -5.94 6.16 -0.44
C ASN A 98 -5.97 5.43 0.90
N ASN A 99 -6.42 6.09 1.97
CA ASN A 99 -6.53 5.45 3.29
C ASN A 99 -7.56 4.30 3.27
N LEU A 100 -8.67 4.49 2.55
CA LEU A 100 -9.66 3.43 2.34
C LEU A 100 -9.07 2.27 1.55
N GLY A 101 -8.34 2.53 0.47
CA GLY A 101 -7.64 1.52 -0.33
C GLY A 101 -6.64 0.70 0.50
N ASN A 102 -5.83 1.38 1.32
CA ASN A 102 -4.90 0.75 2.25
C ASN A 102 -5.62 -0.10 3.29
N TYR A 103 -6.75 0.36 3.81
CA TYR A 103 -7.52 -0.44 4.75
C TYR A 103 -8.17 -1.65 4.09
N ALA A 104 -8.68 -1.53 2.86
CA ALA A 104 -9.20 -2.68 2.10
C ALA A 104 -8.10 -3.72 1.87
N LYS A 105 -6.90 -3.30 1.43
CA LYS A 105 -5.69 -4.14 1.29
C LYS A 105 -5.44 -4.93 2.59
N PHE A 106 -5.44 -4.24 3.72
CA PHE A 106 -5.23 -4.85 5.03
C PHE A 106 -6.36 -5.82 5.42
N LEU A 107 -7.62 -5.47 5.17
CA LEU A 107 -8.77 -6.33 5.50
C LEU A 107 -8.75 -7.63 4.69
N PHE A 108 -8.31 -7.60 3.43
CA PHE A 108 -8.08 -8.82 2.66
C PHE A 108 -6.94 -9.67 3.27
N LEU A 109 -5.85 -9.04 3.72
CA LEU A 109 -4.75 -9.75 4.40
C LEU A 109 -5.23 -10.54 5.63
N ILE A 110 -6.11 -9.96 6.43
CA ILE A 110 -6.68 -10.62 7.63
C ILE A 110 -7.97 -11.40 7.34
N GLU A 111 -8.24 -11.70 6.06
CA GLU A 111 -9.36 -12.53 5.57
C GLU A 111 -10.76 -11.99 5.96
N GLN A 112 -10.89 -10.70 6.25
CA GLN A 112 -12.17 -10.02 6.48
C GLN A 112 -12.82 -9.56 5.18
N ASN A 113 -13.03 -10.50 4.25
CA ASN A 113 -13.41 -10.22 2.86
C ASN A 113 -14.67 -9.34 2.70
N ALA A 114 -15.72 -9.58 3.49
CA ALA A 114 -16.95 -8.79 3.41
C ALA A 114 -16.72 -7.31 3.77
N ASN A 115 -15.93 -7.05 4.82
CA ASN A 115 -15.55 -5.69 5.20
C ASN A 115 -14.61 -5.07 4.16
N ALA A 116 -13.65 -5.85 3.68
CA ALA A 116 -12.69 -5.42 2.66
C ALA A 116 -13.40 -4.94 1.39
N ILE A 117 -14.40 -5.70 0.90
CA ILE A 117 -15.20 -5.34 -0.27
C ILE A 117 -15.96 -4.04 -0.05
N SER A 118 -16.61 -3.87 1.11
CA SER A 118 -17.34 -2.64 1.44
C SER A 118 -16.43 -1.41 1.47
N ILE A 119 -15.24 -1.53 2.06
CA ILE A 119 -14.26 -0.45 2.09
C ILE A 119 -13.68 -0.19 0.70
N LEU A 120 -13.40 -1.23 -0.08
CA LEU A 120 -12.92 -1.13 -1.46
C LEU A 120 -13.93 -0.37 -2.34
N GLU A 121 -15.22 -0.70 -2.25
CA GLU A 121 -16.27 0.00 -3.00
C GLU A 121 -16.37 1.48 -2.63
N ARG A 122 -16.17 1.81 -1.35
CA ARG A 122 -16.05 3.21 -0.92
C ARG A 122 -14.82 3.89 -1.52
N ALA A 123 -13.65 3.25 -1.47
CA ALA A 123 -12.42 3.77 -2.06
C ALA A 123 -12.60 4.04 -3.56
N GLU A 124 -13.18 3.09 -4.30
CA GLU A 124 -13.46 3.21 -5.73
C GLU A 124 -14.45 4.36 -6.03
N SER A 125 -15.44 4.59 -5.17
CA SER A 125 -16.42 5.68 -5.36
C SER A 125 -15.83 7.08 -5.12
N LEU A 126 -14.77 7.17 -4.33
CA LEU A 126 -14.09 8.42 -3.95
C LEU A 126 -12.80 8.65 -4.73
N ALA A 127 -12.23 7.61 -5.34
CA ALA A 127 -11.12 7.72 -6.26
C ALA A 127 -11.52 8.65 -7.41
N HIS A 128 -10.60 9.53 -7.79
CA HIS A 128 -10.86 10.48 -8.87
C HIS A 128 -11.12 9.69 -10.17
N THR A 129 -11.96 10.22 -11.05
CA THR A 129 -12.29 9.56 -12.33
C THR A 129 -11.09 9.45 -13.29
N GLU A 130 -9.97 10.09 -12.95
CA GLU A 130 -8.73 10.00 -13.69
C GLU A 130 -8.01 8.71 -13.31
N ALA A 131 -7.62 7.96 -14.33
CA ALA A 131 -6.88 6.72 -14.14
C ALA A 131 -5.49 7.03 -13.57
N ASP A 132 -5.26 6.65 -12.31
CA ASP A 132 -4.05 6.91 -11.53
C ASP A 132 -3.46 5.61 -10.93
N ASP A 133 -2.41 5.77 -10.12
CA ASP A 133 -1.77 4.69 -9.37
C ASP A 133 -2.77 3.97 -8.46
N LEU A 134 -3.52 4.72 -7.65
CA LEU A 134 -4.57 4.20 -6.76
C LEU A 134 -5.59 3.36 -7.54
N SER A 135 -6.08 3.84 -8.69
CA SER A 135 -7.01 3.11 -9.55
C SER A 135 -6.46 1.74 -9.96
N THR A 136 -5.15 1.64 -10.18
CA THR A 136 -4.47 0.39 -10.55
C THR A 136 -4.43 -0.58 -9.37
N GLU A 137 -4.17 -0.07 -8.17
CA GLU A 137 -4.16 -0.85 -6.93
C GLU A 137 -5.55 -1.39 -6.59
N LEU A 138 -6.57 -0.53 -6.61
CA LEU A 138 -7.96 -0.91 -6.32
C LEU A 138 -8.47 -1.95 -7.33
N ALA A 139 -8.18 -1.75 -8.62
CA ALA A 139 -8.52 -2.72 -9.66
C ALA A 139 -7.81 -4.06 -9.45
N PHE A 140 -6.57 -4.06 -8.96
CA PHE A 140 -5.87 -5.29 -8.60
C PHE A 140 -6.51 -5.98 -7.38
N TYR A 141 -6.88 -5.25 -6.34
CA TYR A 141 -7.58 -5.84 -5.18
C TYR A 141 -8.92 -6.44 -5.58
N ARG A 142 -9.69 -5.73 -6.43
CA ARG A 142 -10.94 -6.23 -7.01
C ARG A 142 -10.70 -7.52 -7.80
N TYR A 143 -9.67 -7.54 -8.66
CA TYR A 143 -9.32 -8.74 -9.42
C TYR A 143 -8.92 -9.91 -8.51
N ALA A 144 -8.02 -9.66 -7.56
CA ALA A 144 -7.46 -10.69 -6.69
C ALA A 144 -8.50 -11.33 -5.75
N HIS A 145 -9.47 -10.56 -5.25
CA HIS A 145 -10.32 -11.02 -4.14
C HIS A 145 -11.82 -11.02 -4.42
N CYS A 146 -12.31 -10.37 -5.49
CA CYS A 146 -13.74 -10.21 -5.73
C CYS A 146 -14.23 -10.98 -6.97
N PRO A 147 -15.23 -11.87 -6.85
CA PRO A 147 -15.89 -12.49 -8.01
C PRO A 147 -17.04 -11.61 -8.58
N PRO A 148 -17.28 -11.59 -9.91
CA PRO A 148 -16.42 -12.11 -10.97
C PRO A 148 -15.17 -11.22 -11.11
N HIS A 149 -13.99 -11.83 -11.05
CA HIS A 149 -12.68 -11.18 -11.02
C HIS A 149 -12.54 -10.06 -12.07
N ALA A 150 -12.25 -8.83 -11.62
CA ALA A 150 -12.29 -7.61 -12.43
C ALA A 150 -11.02 -7.39 -13.28
N LEU A 151 -10.68 -8.32 -14.18
CA LEU A 151 -9.45 -8.21 -15.00
C LEU A 151 -9.50 -7.07 -16.02
N ARG A 152 -10.69 -6.78 -16.56
CA ARG A 152 -10.87 -5.82 -17.65
C ARG A 152 -10.48 -4.38 -17.29
N PRO A 153 -10.98 -3.79 -16.18
CA PRO A 153 -10.53 -2.48 -15.74
C PRO A 153 -9.01 -2.42 -15.53
N LEU A 154 -8.44 -3.42 -14.86
CA LEU A 154 -7.00 -3.50 -14.62
C LEU A 154 -6.21 -3.54 -15.93
N LYS A 155 -6.63 -4.38 -16.89
CA LYS A 155 -5.99 -4.46 -18.21
C LYS A 155 -5.98 -3.12 -18.95
N ARG A 156 -7.08 -2.35 -18.91
CA ARG A 156 -7.15 -1.01 -19.53
C ARG A 156 -6.14 -0.03 -18.93
N LEU A 157 -6.01 -0.03 -17.60
CA LEU A 157 -5.05 0.83 -16.90
C LEU A 157 -3.63 0.47 -17.31
N LEU A 158 -3.32 -0.83 -17.30
CA LEU A 158 -1.98 -1.30 -17.65
C LEU A 158 -1.59 -0.98 -19.10
N LEU A 159 -2.51 -1.12 -20.06
CA LEU A 159 -2.26 -0.78 -21.47
C LEU A 159 -2.01 0.72 -21.71
N LYS A 160 -2.46 1.60 -20.81
CA LYS A 160 -2.17 3.04 -20.83
C LYS A 160 -0.88 3.42 -20.10
N ASP A 161 -0.11 2.42 -19.70
CA ASP A 161 1.09 2.57 -18.88
C ASP A 161 0.85 3.16 -17.47
N ILE A 162 -0.37 3.01 -16.96
CA ILE A 162 -0.73 3.45 -15.60
C ILE A 162 -0.36 2.32 -14.64
N ARG A 163 0.42 2.67 -13.62
CA ARG A 163 1.11 1.75 -12.70
C ARG A 163 1.10 2.32 -11.28
N SER A 164 1.31 1.45 -10.30
CA SER A 164 1.63 1.87 -8.94
C SER A 164 3.03 1.37 -8.60
N LEU A 165 4.02 2.23 -8.87
CA LEU A 165 5.44 1.87 -8.78
C LEU A 165 5.84 1.60 -7.32
N ASP A 166 6.68 0.59 -7.12
CA ASP A 166 7.18 0.17 -5.80
C ASP A 166 6.10 -0.27 -4.79
N TRP A 167 4.84 -0.40 -5.21
CA TRP A 167 3.74 -0.80 -4.33
C TRP A 167 3.76 -2.30 -4.02
N TYR A 168 3.69 -2.62 -2.72
CA TYR A 168 3.78 -4.01 -2.26
C TYR A 168 2.43 -4.74 -2.33
N LEU A 169 2.29 -5.60 -3.34
CA LEU A 169 1.08 -6.39 -3.63
C LEU A 169 1.17 -7.86 -3.21
N GLN A 170 2.35 -8.34 -2.80
CA GLN A 170 2.61 -9.77 -2.63
C GLN A 170 1.74 -10.43 -1.56
N ASN A 171 1.41 -9.72 -0.47
CA ASN A 171 0.47 -10.20 0.56
C ASN A 171 -0.90 -10.55 -0.05
N ASN A 172 -1.41 -9.70 -0.95
CA ASN A 172 -2.68 -9.93 -1.63
C ASN A 172 -2.59 -11.11 -2.61
N VAL A 173 -1.48 -11.23 -3.34
CA VAL A 173 -1.21 -12.39 -4.21
C VAL A 173 -1.30 -13.68 -3.40
N SER A 174 -0.59 -13.76 -2.28
CA SER A 174 -0.56 -14.95 -1.44
C SER A 174 -1.92 -15.31 -0.85
N VAL A 175 -2.71 -14.33 -0.41
CA VAL A 175 -4.08 -14.56 0.09
C VAL A 175 -5.00 -15.02 -1.03
N ALA A 176 -4.99 -14.37 -2.19
CA ALA A 176 -5.82 -14.74 -3.33
C ALA A 176 -5.51 -16.15 -3.85
N GLN A 177 -4.22 -16.53 -3.92
CA GLN A 177 -3.79 -17.89 -4.26
C GLN A 177 -4.31 -18.91 -3.25
N ARG A 178 -4.19 -18.64 -1.95
CA ARG A 178 -4.72 -19.50 -0.87
C ARG A 178 -6.23 -19.68 -0.97
N ASN A 179 -6.94 -18.63 -1.36
CA ASN A 179 -8.39 -18.62 -1.53
C ASN A 179 -8.86 -19.23 -2.87
N GLY A 180 -7.94 -19.80 -3.67
CA GLY A 180 -8.28 -20.51 -4.90
C GLY A 180 -8.65 -19.59 -6.06
N HIS A 181 -8.01 -18.43 -6.18
CA HIS A 181 -8.17 -17.54 -7.33
C HIS A 181 -7.99 -18.31 -8.66
N PRO A 182 -8.84 -18.10 -9.69
CA PRO A 182 -8.89 -18.94 -10.88
C PRO A 182 -7.65 -18.85 -11.78
N ALA A 183 -6.91 -17.74 -11.71
CA ALA A 183 -5.64 -17.56 -12.41
C ALA A 183 -4.49 -17.30 -11.41
N PRO A 184 -4.11 -18.31 -10.59
CA PRO A 184 -3.20 -18.11 -9.46
C PRO A 184 -1.76 -17.79 -9.93
N ASP A 185 -1.36 -18.28 -11.10
CA ASP A 185 -0.03 -18.07 -11.67
C ASP A 185 0.11 -16.69 -12.33
N MET A 186 -1.01 -16.06 -12.71
CA MET A 186 -1.00 -14.73 -13.31
C MET A 186 -0.89 -13.62 -12.27
N LEU A 187 -1.43 -13.83 -11.05
CA LEU A 187 -1.39 -12.85 -9.96
C LEU A 187 0.01 -12.29 -9.65
N PRO A 188 1.07 -13.11 -9.44
CA PRO A 188 2.41 -12.58 -9.18
C PRO A 188 2.99 -11.80 -10.38
N VAL A 189 2.68 -12.22 -11.61
CA VAL A 189 3.13 -11.49 -12.82
C VAL A 189 2.40 -10.14 -12.92
N LEU A 190 1.09 -10.11 -12.67
CA LEU A 190 0.32 -8.86 -12.61
C LEU A 190 0.87 -7.92 -11.54
N ALA A 191 1.13 -8.43 -10.33
CA ALA A 191 1.70 -7.65 -9.25
C ALA A 191 3.05 -7.02 -9.64
N ASN A 192 3.94 -7.79 -10.27
CA ASN A 192 5.22 -7.28 -10.76
C ASN A 192 5.07 -6.24 -11.87
N VAL A 193 4.13 -6.45 -12.80
CA VAL A 193 3.85 -5.48 -13.86
C VAL A 193 3.32 -4.17 -13.28
N ILE A 194 2.39 -4.23 -12.32
CA ILE A 194 1.85 -3.04 -11.63
C ILE A 194 2.96 -2.29 -10.89
N ALA A 195 3.83 -3.01 -10.18
CA ALA A 195 4.95 -2.45 -9.42
C ALA A 195 6.10 -1.92 -10.29
N GLY A 196 6.04 -2.09 -11.62
CA GLY A 196 7.10 -1.67 -12.55
C GLY A 196 8.31 -2.63 -12.60
N ASN A 197 8.21 -3.82 -12.01
CA ASN A 197 9.27 -4.82 -11.94
C ASN A 197 9.31 -5.77 -13.15
N SER A 198 8.26 -5.78 -13.97
CA SER A 198 8.11 -6.62 -15.17
C SER A 198 7.43 -5.88 -16.30
N GLU A 199 7.70 -6.30 -17.54
CA GLU A 199 7.01 -5.77 -18.72
C GLU A 199 5.59 -6.33 -18.84
N ILE A 200 4.66 -5.51 -19.35
CA ILE A 200 3.29 -5.94 -19.64
C ILE A 200 3.23 -7.10 -20.65
N SER A 201 4.25 -7.24 -21.50
CA SER A 201 4.40 -8.30 -22.50
C SER A 201 4.44 -9.70 -21.86
N GLU A 202 4.90 -9.80 -20.60
CA GLU A 202 4.93 -11.05 -19.85
C GLU A 202 3.54 -11.65 -19.58
N LEU A 203 2.49 -10.82 -19.60
CA LEU A 203 1.11 -11.27 -19.39
C LEU A 203 0.55 -12.01 -20.60
N ASN A 204 1.16 -11.89 -21.80
CA ASN A 204 0.70 -12.53 -23.03
C ASN A 204 0.77 -14.07 -23.00
N LYS A 205 1.45 -14.65 -22.01
CA LYS A 205 1.49 -16.11 -21.79
C LYS A 205 0.20 -16.66 -21.16
N PHE A 206 -0.64 -15.82 -20.57
CA PHE A 206 -1.89 -16.23 -19.91
C PHE A 206 -3.10 -16.08 -20.83
N ASN A 207 -3.97 -17.09 -20.88
CA ASN A 207 -5.15 -17.05 -21.75
C ASN A 207 -6.17 -16.05 -21.23
N GLU A 208 -6.34 -15.99 -19.91
CA GLU A 208 -7.20 -15.03 -19.21
C GLU A 208 -6.86 -13.59 -19.58
N TRP A 209 -5.58 -13.27 -19.69
CA TRP A 209 -5.13 -11.96 -20.16
C TRP A 209 -5.46 -11.72 -21.63
N LYS A 210 -5.20 -12.70 -22.50
CA LYS A 210 -5.43 -12.56 -23.95
C LYS A 210 -6.91 -12.45 -24.30
N GLU A 211 -7.76 -13.26 -23.67
CA GLU A 211 -9.21 -13.35 -23.92
C GLU A 211 -10.00 -12.21 -23.26
N CYS A 212 -9.41 -11.52 -22.27
CA CYS A 212 -10.04 -10.36 -21.66
C CYS A 212 -10.03 -9.16 -22.61
N ASP A 213 -11.21 -8.72 -23.07
CA ASP A 213 -11.33 -7.50 -23.86
C ASP A 213 -10.92 -6.27 -23.04
N ALA A 214 -10.07 -5.41 -23.60
CA ALA A 214 -9.77 -4.09 -23.04
C ALA A 214 -10.93 -3.14 -23.35
#